data_AF-A0A950J8B8-F1
#
_entry.id   AF-A0A950J8B8-F1
#
_cell.length_a   1.000
_cell.length_b   1.000
_cell.length_c   1.000
_cell.angle_alpha   90.00
_cell.angle_beta   90.00
_cell.angle_gamma   90.00
#
_symmetry.space_group_name_H-M   'P 1'
#
loop_
_entity.id
_entity.type
_entity.pdbx_description
1 polymer ?
#
loop_
_entity_poly.entity_id
_entity_poly.type
_entity_poly.pdbx_seq_one_letter_code
_entity_poly.pdbx_strand_id
1 'polypeptide(L)'
;MLLRRCLIFGIVAAVVPASFLPASGSPPPAIAGKLQWRSIGPYIGGRVVAVAGVSSQPNLFYMGGVQGGVWKSTDYGQDWINISDGKLPRTASAIGALAVAPSNANVIYAGTGEADIRGDFDTGEGVYKSVDAGKTWHYAGLRDTHMTTKLAIDPRNANVVYAASMGHVFAPSPDRGVFKTTDGGTTWRRVLFVDSNTGGVDLVLDQAHPNVLYAAMWQAQRVPWKLTSGGPGSGLYKTTDGGAHWSKISTNPGYASGTLGKIGVSIVASNPQIVYSIVQAANGGIYRSDNGGRSWRYVNNEMKFRQRAFYYTAIFADPKNANVVYAPEVDGVYRSKDGAKTFTLLHPPHGDCHILWINPNDTRILLEGDDGGATVSVDTGQHWSHDDNQPTGQYYHVLLDDQFPFHVYGAAQ
;
A
#
# COMPACT_ATOMS: atom_id res chain seq x y z
N MET A 1 -43.67 59.03 54.93
CA MET A 1 -43.76 57.87 55.83
C MET A 1 -42.87 56.77 55.28
N LEU A 2 -41.74 56.57 55.97
CA LEU A 2 -40.70 55.53 55.93
C LEU A 2 -40.24 54.82 54.63
N LEU A 3 -38.93 54.96 54.42
CA LEU A 3 -38.00 54.12 53.65
C LEU A 3 -38.12 52.61 53.94
N ARG A 4 -37.85 51.78 52.94
CA ARG A 4 -37.11 50.52 53.12
C ARG A 4 -35.93 50.45 52.14
N ARG A 5 -34.73 50.43 52.74
CA ARG A 5 -33.45 50.10 52.11
C ARG A 5 -33.35 48.57 52.00
N CYS A 6 -32.92 48.05 50.85
CA CYS A 6 -32.26 46.75 50.78
C CYS A 6 -30.86 46.97 50.19
N LEU A 7 -29.83 46.63 50.98
CA LEU A 7 -28.44 46.56 50.56
C LEU A 7 -28.27 45.42 49.54
N ILE A 8 -27.56 45.69 48.44
CA ILE A 8 -26.98 44.66 47.58
C ILE A 8 -25.48 44.62 47.91
N PHE A 9 -25.02 43.51 48.49
CA PHE A 9 -23.61 43.19 48.64
C PHE A 9 -23.05 42.76 47.28
N GLY A 10 -21.88 43.28 46.92
CA GLY A 10 -21.25 43.07 45.62
C GLY A 10 -20.49 41.76 45.47
N ILE A 11 -20.15 41.45 44.22
CA ILE A 11 -18.95 40.70 43.83
C ILE A 11 -18.41 41.41 42.59
N VAL A 12 -17.30 42.14 42.75
CA VAL A 12 -16.47 42.56 41.62
C VAL A 12 -15.60 41.37 41.27
N ALA A 13 -15.96 40.62 40.23
CA ALA A 13 -15.06 39.63 39.66
C ALA A 13 -13.91 40.38 38.98
N ALA A 14 -12.73 40.34 39.59
CA ALA A 14 -11.50 40.80 38.95
C ALA A 14 -11.24 39.90 37.74
N VAL A 15 -11.47 40.43 36.54
CA VAL A 15 -11.03 39.79 35.29
C VAL A 15 -9.52 39.90 35.26
N VAL A 16 -8.83 38.82 35.67
CA VAL A 16 -7.39 38.66 35.42
C VAL A 16 -7.24 38.38 33.93
N PRO A 17 -6.54 39.22 33.15
CA PRO A 17 -6.29 38.91 31.75
C PRO A 17 -5.41 37.67 31.71
N ALA A 18 -5.88 36.63 31.02
CA ALA A 18 -5.07 35.46 30.72
C ALA A 18 -3.87 35.92 29.89
N SER A 19 -2.69 35.87 30.50
CA SER A 19 -1.42 36.08 29.81
C SER A 19 -1.27 34.95 28.80
N PHE A 20 -1.48 35.25 27.51
CA PHE A 20 -1.09 34.35 26.44
C PHE A 20 0.43 34.16 26.53
N LEU A 21 0.87 32.99 26.99
CA LEU A 21 2.26 32.58 26.80
C LEU A 21 2.53 32.57 25.29
N PRO A 22 3.56 33.25 24.80
CA PRO A 22 3.90 33.19 23.39
C PRO A 22 4.17 31.74 23.02
N ALA A 23 3.59 31.29 21.90
CA ALA A 23 3.92 30.02 21.29
C ALA A 23 5.45 29.85 21.23
N SER A 24 5.94 28.67 21.62
CA SER A 24 7.36 28.34 21.68
C SER A 24 8.08 28.79 20.41
N GLY A 25 8.95 29.79 20.56
CA GLY A 25 9.73 30.32 19.45
C GLY A 25 10.58 29.23 18.81
N SER A 26 10.76 29.33 17.49
CA SER A 26 11.76 28.56 16.75
C SER A 26 13.11 28.59 17.48
N PRO A 27 13.84 27.46 17.55
CA PRO A 27 15.08 27.38 18.31
C PRO A 27 16.06 28.48 17.89
N PRO A 28 16.86 29.03 18.82
CA PRO A 28 17.75 30.14 18.53
C PRO A 28 18.63 29.86 17.29
N PRO A 29 18.83 30.84 16.39
CA PRO A 29 19.60 30.67 15.15
C PRO A 29 21.01 30.07 15.35
N ALA A 30 21.59 30.25 16.54
CA ALA A 30 22.90 29.73 16.91
C ALA A 30 22.97 28.19 17.02
N ILE A 31 21.83 27.51 17.16
CA ILE A 31 21.72 26.04 17.27
C ILE A 31 21.11 25.42 16.01
N ALA A 32 20.43 26.23 15.18
CA ALA A 32 19.92 25.81 13.88
C ALA A 32 21.09 25.39 12.97
N GLY A 33 21.11 24.12 12.55
CA GLY A 33 22.18 23.52 11.74
C GLY A 33 23.30 22.83 12.53
N LYS A 34 23.32 22.93 13.87
CA LYS A 34 24.22 22.13 14.74
C LYS A 34 23.54 20.92 15.37
N LEU A 35 22.20 20.93 15.41
CA LEU A 35 21.41 19.80 15.90
C LEU A 35 21.32 18.71 14.84
N GLN A 36 21.53 17.47 15.28
CA GLN A 36 21.31 16.27 14.48
C GLN A 36 20.00 15.63 14.92
N TRP A 37 19.14 15.32 13.97
CA TRP A 37 17.97 14.48 14.23
C TRP A 37 18.43 13.07 14.57
N ARG A 38 17.83 12.48 15.60
CA ARG A 38 18.01 11.08 15.95
C ARG A 38 16.65 10.47 16.26
N SER A 39 16.46 9.21 15.93
CA SER A 39 15.35 8.46 16.50
C SER A 39 15.58 8.29 18.00
N ILE A 40 14.53 8.53 18.79
CA ILE A 40 14.53 8.30 20.23
C ILE A 40 13.74 7.04 20.60
N GLY A 41 13.22 6.32 19.60
CA GLY A 41 12.33 5.19 19.77
C GLY A 41 10.91 5.58 20.24
N PRO A 42 10.08 4.57 20.53
CA PRO A 42 10.35 3.14 20.38
C PRO A 42 10.49 2.70 18.91
N TYR A 43 11.14 1.56 18.66
CA TYR A 43 11.37 1.00 17.33
C TYR A 43 10.17 0.14 16.88
N ILE A 44 8.96 0.65 17.07
CA ILE A 44 7.75 -0.03 16.64
C ILE A 44 7.46 0.34 15.18
N GLY A 45 7.17 -0.67 14.37
CA GLY A 45 6.81 -0.41 12.99
C GLY A 45 5.47 0.30 12.87
N GLY A 46 5.25 0.86 11.69
CA GLY A 46 3.99 1.46 11.29
C GLY A 46 3.59 0.95 9.91
N ARG A 47 2.48 1.47 9.41
CA ARG A 47 1.79 0.85 8.27
C ARG A 47 2.63 0.71 6.99
N VAL A 48 2.65 -0.50 6.46
CA VAL A 48 3.33 -0.90 5.21
C VAL A 48 2.29 -1.45 4.22
N VAL A 49 2.25 -0.85 3.03
CA VAL A 49 1.38 -1.30 1.93
C VAL A 49 2.16 -1.66 0.66
N ALA A 50 3.49 -1.53 0.71
CA ALA A 50 4.39 -1.80 -0.38
C ALA A 50 5.55 -2.68 0.09
N VAL A 51 5.69 -3.86 -0.51
CA VAL A 51 6.78 -4.79 -0.20
C VAL A 51 7.35 -5.38 -1.48
N ALA A 52 8.66 -5.66 -1.49
CA ALA A 52 9.32 -6.36 -2.58
C ALA A 52 10.51 -7.17 -2.07
N GLY A 53 10.58 -8.46 -2.45
CA GLY A 53 11.75 -9.29 -2.21
C GLY A 53 12.55 -9.54 -3.50
N VAL A 54 13.77 -10.04 -3.34
CA VAL A 54 14.63 -10.47 -4.47
C VAL A 54 14.66 -11.98 -4.54
N SER A 55 14.05 -12.56 -5.57
CA SER A 55 13.84 -14.01 -5.66
C SER A 55 15.13 -14.84 -5.58
N SER A 56 16.25 -14.32 -6.08
CA SER A 56 17.56 -14.99 -6.05
C SER A 56 18.37 -14.74 -4.76
N GLN A 57 17.92 -13.84 -3.89
CA GLN A 57 18.59 -13.45 -2.65
C GLN A 57 17.57 -13.58 -1.50
N PRO A 58 17.42 -14.79 -0.92
CA PRO A 58 16.30 -15.11 -0.03
C PRO A 58 16.22 -14.27 1.25
N ASN A 59 17.29 -13.56 1.61
CA ASN A 59 17.38 -12.68 2.77
C ASN A 59 17.22 -11.19 2.45
N LEU A 60 17.07 -10.81 1.17
CA LEU A 60 17.00 -9.41 0.72
C LEU A 60 15.56 -8.96 0.47
N PHE A 61 15.14 -7.97 1.25
CA PHE A 61 13.78 -7.45 1.27
C PHE A 61 13.75 -5.93 1.29
N TYR A 62 12.66 -5.39 0.77
CA TYR A 62 12.34 -3.97 0.78
C TYR A 62 10.91 -3.76 1.25
N MET A 63 10.70 -2.73 2.05
CA MET A 63 9.37 -2.26 2.44
C MET A 63 9.23 -0.76 2.20
N GLY A 64 7.99 -0.33 1.99
CA GLY A 64 7.61 1.05 1.80
C GLY A 64 6.53 1.41 2.81
N GLY A 65 6.85 2.34 3.71
CA GLY A 65 5.89 2.87 4.67
C GLY A 65 4.96 3.89 4.01
N VAL A 66 3.70 3.94 4.44
CA VAL A 66 2.70 4.90 3.92
C VAL A 66 3.07 6.36 4.17
N GLN A 67 3.97 6.63 5.11
CA GLN A 67 4.62 7.92 5.39
C GLN A 67 6.07 7.72 5.87
N GLY A 68 6.64 6.53 5.63
CA GLY A 68 7.88 6.07 6.25
C GLY A 68 9.08 5.97 5.29
N GLY A 69 8.87 6.23 4.00
CA GLY A 69 9.91 6.05 2.98
C GLY A 69 10.20 4.58 2.68
N VAL A 70 11.38 4.31 2.12
CA VAL A 70 11.81 2.98 1.67
C VAL A 70 12.88 2.44 2.60
N TRP A 71 12.69 1.19 3.03
CA TRP A 71 13.60 0.47 3.93
C TRP A 71 14.08 -0.82 3.30
N LYS A 72 15.23 -1.30 3.77
CA LYS A 72 15.90 -2.50 3.29
C LYS A 72 16.29 -3.40 4.45
N SER A 73 16.05 -4.70 4.32
CA SER A 73 16.59 -5.74 5.20
C SER A 73 17.43 -6.74 4.39
N THR A 74 18.49 -7.25 5.00
CA THR A 74 19.38 -8.27 4.43
C THR A 74 19.52 -9.51 5.32
N ASP A 75 18.64 -9.66 6.31
CA ASP A 75 18.76 -10.64 7.38
C ASP A 75 17.41 -11.26 7.77
N TYR A 76 16.48 -11.36 6.80
CA TYR A 76 15.14 -11.90 7.03
C TYR A 76 14.30 -11.07 8.02
N GLY A 77 14.34 -9.75 7.87
CA GLY A 77 13.49 -8.82 8.61
C GLY A 77 13.90 -8.64 10.07
N GLN A 78 15.15 -8.98 10.43
CA GLN A 78 15.66 -8.77 11.79
C GLN A 78 16.13 -7.34 11.99
N ASP A 79 16.73 -6.72 10.97
CA ASP A 79 17.05 -5.30 10.95
C ASP A 79 16.57 -4.64 9.65
N TRP A 80 16.09 -3.40 9.78
CA TRP A 80 15.64 -2.56 8.66
C TRP A 80 16.42 -1.25 8.61
N ILE A 81 17.00 -0.95 7.46
CA ILE A 81 17.78 0.26 7.21
C ILE A 81 17.03 1.16 6.25
N ASN A 82 16.81 2.42 6.63
CA ASN A 82 16.22 3.43 5.75
C ASN A 82 17.17 3.72 4.58
N ILE A 83 16.63 3.69 3.36
CA ILE A 83 17.37 3.94 2.13
C ILE A 83 16.80 5.12 1.32
N SER A 84 15.85 5.88 1.87
CA SER A 84 15.20 7.02 1.22
C SER A 84 15.49 8.38 1.83
N ASP A 85 15.77 8.46 3.13
CA ASP A 85 15.92 9.72 3.85
C ASP A 85 17.11 10.51 3.32
N GLY A 86 16.87 11.80 3.08
CA GLY A 86 17.83 12.70 2.44
C GLY A 86 18.11 12.39 0.96
N LYS A 87 17.47 11.37 0.37
CA LYS A 87 17.68 10.94 -1.02
C LYS A 87 16.42 11.07 -1.88
N LEU A 88 15.25 10.84 -1.29
CA LEU A 88 13.95 11.18 -1.87
C LEU A 88 13.47 12.54 -1.34
N PRO A 89 12.70 13.30 -2.13
CA PRO A 89 11.99 14.48 -1.63
C PRO A 89 11.06 14.10 -0.46
N ARG A 90 10.86 15.02 0.49
CA ARG A 90 9.95 14.78 1.64
C ARG A 90 8.52 14.49 1.22
N THR A 91 8.08 15.10 0.12
CA THR A 91 6.79 14.88 -0.54
C THR A 91 6.64 13.50 -1.17
N ALA A 92 7.72 12.72 -1.26
CA ALA A 92 7.78 11.36 -1.77
C ALA A 92 7.99 10.31 -0.65
N SER A 93 7.65 10.64 0.60
CA SER A 93 7.78 9.73 1.75
C SER A 93 6.71 8.66 1.81
N ALA A 94 5.53 8.91 1.22
CA ALA A 94 4.47 7.94 1.11
C ALA A 94 4.75 6.95 -0.02
N ILE A 95 4.92 5.67 0.30
CA ILE A 95 5.25 4.63 -0.68
C ILE A 95 4.07 3.68 -0.84
N GLY A 96 3.38 3.74 -1.98
CA GLY A 96 2.23 2.87 -2.30
C GLY A 96 2.60 1.66 -3.13
N ALA A 97 3.74 1.68 -3.82
CA ALA A 97 4.21 0.56 -4.61
C ALA A 97 5.73 0.44 -4.62
N LEU A 98 6.23 -0.79 -4.53
CA LEU A 98 7.63 -1.12 -4.69
C LEU A 98 7.77 -2.32 -5.62
N ALA A 99 8.77 -2.27 -6.51
CA ALA A 99 9.13 -3.39 -7.35
C ALA A 99 10.64 -3.42 -7.59
N VAL A 100 11.23 -4.61 -7.48
CA VAL A 100 12.62 -4.89 -7.86
C VAL A 100 12.63 -5.63 -9.19
N ALA A 101 13.49 -5.23 -10.11
CA ALA A 101 13.54 -5.84 -11.44
C ALA A 101 14.07 -7.29 -11.37
N PRO A 102 13.35 -8.30 -11.91
CA PRO A 102 13.83 -9.68 -11.91
C PRO A 102 15.14 -9.88 -12.69
N SER A 103 15.37 -9.06 -13.72
CA SER A 103 16.60 -9.09 -14.53
C SER A 103 17.80 -8.44 -13.85
N ASN A 104 17.61 -7.59 -12.83
CA ASN A 104 18.69 -6.90 -12.13
C ASN A 104 18.23 -6.40 -10.75
N ALA A 105 18.70 -7.06 -9.69
CA ALA A 105 18.33 -6.74 -8.31
C ALA A 105 18.76 -5.34 -7.83
N ASN A 106 19.64 -4.63 -8.56
CA ASN A 106 20.00 -3.26 -8.24
C ASN A 106 18.95 -2.24 -8.72
N VAL A 107 18.07 -2.63 -9.64
CA VAL A 107 17.05 -1.74 -10.19
C VAL A 107 15.77 -1.86 -9.38
N ILE A 108 15.41 -0.75 -8.71
CA ILE A 108 14.22 -0.65 -7.87
C ILE A 108 13.38 0.52 -8.36
N TYR A 109 12.07 0.33 -8.43
CA TYR A 109 11.12 1.42 -8.63
C TYR A 109 10.25 1.58 -7.38
N ALA A 110 10.10 2.83 -6.94
CA ALA A 110 9.23 3.24 -5.85
C ALA A 110 8.15 4.16 -6.40
N GLY A 111 6.90 3.72 -6.33
CA GLY A 111 5.72 4.50 -6.64
C GLY A 111 5.24 5.19 -5.38
N THR A 112 5.12 6.51 -5.44
CA THR A 112 4.73 7.31 -4.27
C THR A 112 3.22 7.52 -4.19
N GLY A 113 2.76 7.89 -2.99
CA GLY A 113 1.36 8.04 -2.59
C GLY A 113 0.78 6.74 -2.05
N GLU A 114 0.05 6.81 -0.94
CA GLU A 114 -0.52 5.62 -0.30
C GLU A 114 -1.46 4.86 -1.25
N ALA A 115 -1.42 3.52 -1.26
CA ALA A 115 -2.30 2.75 -2.15
C ALA A 115 -3.76 2.71 -1.67
N ASP A 116 -3.97 2.87 -0.36
CA ASP A 116 -5.27 2.85 0.28
C ASP A 116 -5.76 4.27 0.56
N ILE A 117 -6.92 4.60 -0.02
CA ILE A 117 -7.44 5.96 0.00
C ILE A 117 -8.14 6.27 1.32
N ARG A 118 -7.47 6.24 2.48
CA ARG A 118 -8.07 6.49 3.82
C ARG A 118 -8.54 7.95 3.99
N GLY A 119 -8.83 8.42 5.20
CA GLY A 119 -9.19 9.83 5.44
C GLY A 119 -7.97 10.73 5.69
N ASP A 120 -6.86 10.09 6.06
CA ASP A 120 -5.63 10.59 6.68
C ASP A 120 -4.39 10.04 5.94
N PHE A 121 -4.49 9.90 4.62
CA PHE A 121 -3.41 9.41 3.76
C PHE A 121 -2.63 10.55 3.11
N ASP A 122 -1.40 10.25 2.69
CA ASP A 122 -0.58 11.17 1.91
C ASP A 122 -0.58 10.81 0.41
N THR A 123 -0.69 11.85 -0.41
CA THR A 123 -0.47 11.75 -1.86
C THR A 123 1.02 11.75 -2.18
N GLY A 124 1.39 11.16 -3.32
CA GLY A 124 2.75 11.15 -3.82
C GLY A 124 3.02 12.12 -4.97
N GLU A 125 4.26 12.07 -5.46
CA GLU A 125 4.80 12.89 -6.54
C GLU A 125 5.39 12.04 -7.68
N GLY A 126 4.78 10.88 -7.95
CA GLY A 126 5.11 9.99 -9.05
C GLY A 126 6.04 8.83 -8.70
N VAL A 127 6.83 8.41 -9.67
CA VAL A 127 7.70 7.22 -9.56
C VAL A 127 9.16 7.65 -9.46
N TYR A 128 9.92 6.97 -8.60
CA TYR A 128 11.36 7.11 -8.46
C TYR A 128 12.06 5.78 -8.76
N LYS A 129 13.25 5.86 -9.35
CA LYS A 129 14.07 4.72 -9.73
C LYS A 129 15.42 4.78 -9.04
N SER A 130 15.86 3.65 -8.52
CA SER A 130 17.25 3.40 -8.15
C SER A 130 17.86 2.39 -9.11
N VAL A 131 19.16 2.53 -9.40
CA VAL A 131 19.95 1.56 -10.19
C VAL A 131 21.12 0.99 -9.39
N ASP A 132 21.15 1.27 -8.08
CA ASP A 132 22.23 0.92 -7.15
C ASP A 132 21.68 0.38 -5.82
N ALA A 133 20.53 -0.31 -5.90
CA ALA A 133 19.86 -0.98 -4.78
C ALA A 133 19.43 -0.02 -3.63
N GLY A 134 19.04 1.21 -3.97
CA GLY A 134 18.52 2.21 -3.05
C GLY A 134 19.59 3.16 -2.46
N LYS A 135 20.81 3.16 -2.98
CA LYS A 135 21.83 4.12 -2.52
C LYS A 135 21.50 5.52 -3.05
N THR A 136 21.06 5.63 -4.30
CA THR A 136 20.58 6.85 -4.94
C THR A 136 19.23 6.62 -5.62
N TRP A 137 18.47 7.70 -5.76
CA TRP A 137 17.14 7.70 -6.37
C TRP A 137 17.02 8.84 -7.39
N HIS A 138 16.35 8.55 -8.50
CA HIS A 138 16.10 9.50 -9.56
C HIS A 138 14.61 9.53 -9.90
N TYR A 139 14.07 10.72 -10.14
CA TYR A 139 12.70 10.86 -10.62
C TYR A 139 12.52 10.12 -11.94
N ALA A 140 11.44 9.36 -12.04
CA ALA A 140 11.13 8.44 -13.13
C ALA A 140 9.69 8.61 -13.63
N GLY A 141 9.16 9.84 -13.60
CA GLY A 141 7.90 10.21 -14.25
C GLY A 141 6.64 10.14 -13.37
N LEU A 142 5.49 10.43 -14.00
CA LEU A 142 4.14 10.31 -13.42
C LEU A 142 3.87 11.22 -12.19
N ARG A 143 4.39 12.45 -12.15
CA ARG A 143 4.23 13.33 -10.98
C ARG A 143 2.76 13.59 -10.64
N ASP A 144 1.94 13.84 -11.67
CA ASP A 144 0.54 14.22 -11.51
C ASP A 144 -0.40 13.02 -11.31
N THR A 145 0.11 11.79 -11.21
CA THR A 145 -0.73 10.61 -10.94
C THR A 145 -0.98 10.39 -9.44
N HIS A 146 -0.25 11.08 -8.55
CA HIS A 146 -0.43 11.13 -7.09
C HIS A 146 -0.35 9.78 -6.33
N MET A 147 -1.18 8.80 -6.65
CA MET A 147 -1.39 7.56 -5.89
C MET A 147 -0.97 6.37 -6.73
N THR A 148 0.29 5.96 -6.65
CA THR A 148 0.78 4.78 -7.38
C THR A 148 0.52 3.52 -6.56
N THR A 149 -0.38 2.65 -7.03
CA THR A 149 -0.85 1.51 -6.22
C THR A 149 -0.14 0.20 -6.53
N LYS A 150 0.37 0.03 -7.75
CA LYS A 150 1.17 -1.14 -8.18
C LYS A 150 2.19 -0.78 -9.23
N LEU A 151 3.31 -1.51 -9.19
CA LEU A 151 4.35 -1.51 -10.22
C LEU A 151 4.61 -2.95 -10.67
N ALA A 152 4.69 -3.17 -11.97
CA ALA A 152 5.07 -4.45 -12.56
C ALA A 152 6.19 -4.24 -13.58
N ILE A 153 7.30 -4.98 -13.44
CA ILE A 153 8.50 -4.85 -14.27
C ILE A 153 8.58 -6.07 -15.20
N ASP A 154 8.89 -5.87 -16.48
CA ASP A 154 9.17 -6.97 -17.40
C ASP A 154 10.40 -7.76 -16.89
N PRO A 155 10.29 -9.08 -16.67
CA PRO A 155 11.38 -9.87 -16.12
C PRO A 155 12.62 -9.91 -17.02
N ARG A 156 12.48 -9.60 -18.31
CA ARG A 156 13.57 -9.63 -19.29
C ARG A 156 14.26 -8.27 -19.44
N ASN A 157 13.61 -7.18 -19.04
CA ASN A 157 14.12 -5.82 -19.24
C ASN A 157 13.63 -4.85 -18.16
N ALA A 158 14.55 -4.42 -17.28
CA ALA A 158 14.29 -3.49 -16.18
C ALA A 158 13.83 -2.08 -16.60
N ASN A 159 13.88 -1.73 -17.89
CA ASN A 159 13.37 -0.46 -18.42
C ASN A 159 11.92 -0.54 -18.92
N VAL A 160 11.33 -1.74 -19.02
CA VAL A 160 9.92 -1.91 -19.34
C VAL A 160 9.15 -2.09 -18.05
N VAL A 161 8.38 -1.06 -17.68
CA VAL A 161 7.64 -1.01 -16.42
C VAL A 161 6.21 -0.56 -16.69
N TYR A 162 5.29 -1.15 -15.95
CA TYR A 162 3.90 -0.75 -15.90
C TYR A 162 3.57 -0.21 -14.50
N ALA A 163 2.80 0.86 -14.45
CA ALA A 163 2.34 1.49 -13.22
C ALA A 163 0.82 1.59 -13.22
N ALA A 164 0.18 1.10 -12.17
CA ALA A 164 -1.24 1.36 -11.91
C ALA A 164 -1.34 2.55 -10.94
N SER A 165 -2.25 3.49 -11.25
CA SER A 165 -2.45 4.65 -10.41
C SER A 165 -3.91 5.04 -10.26
N MET A 166 -4.26 5.39 -9.02
CA MET A 166 -5.57 5.92 -8.67
C MET A 166 -5.75 7.38 -9.03
N GLY A 167 -4.68 8.15 -9.33
CA GLY A 167 -4.79 9.59 -9.59
C GLY A 167 -5.26 10.41 -8.40
N HIS A 168 -5.83 11.57 -8.70
CA HIS A 168 -6.37 12.52 -7.73
C HIS A 168 -7.68 12.03 -7.09
N VAL A 169 -7.65 11.22 -6.05
CA VAL A 169 -8.88 10.59 -5.49
C VAL A 169 -9.92 11.57 -4.93
N PHE A 170 -9.59 12.85 -4.76
CA PHE A 170 -10.51 13.90 -4.30
C PHE A 170 -11.37 14.54 -5.41
N ALA A 171 -11.00 14.37 -6.68
CA ALA A 171 -11.71 14.99 -7.79
C ALA A 171 -11.54 14.19 -9.10
N PRO A 172 -12.48 14.29 -10.07
CA PRO A 172 -12.24 13.73 -11.38
C PRO A 172 -10.95 14.29 -12.01
N SER A 173 -10.10 13.44 -12.59
CA SER A 173 -8.84 13.84 -13.24
C SER A 173 -8.47 12.87 -14.37
N PRO A 174 -7.83 13.34 -15.44
CA PRO A 174 -7.33 12.46 -16.50
C PRO A 174 -6.11 11.62 -16.08
N ASP A 175 -5.39 11.98 -15.01
CA ASP A 175 -4.10 11.37 -14.64
C ASP A 175 -4.28 10.08 -13.81
N ARG A 176 -4.97 9.11 -14.41
CA ARG A 176 -5.41 7.85 -13.80
C ARG A 176 -5.24 6.68 -14.76
N GLY A 177 -5.18 5.47 -14.20
CA GLY A 177 -5.24 4.23 -14.96
C GLY A 177 -3.92 3.46 -14.97
N VAL A 178 -3.59 2.81 -16.09
CA VAL A 178 -2.34 2.06 -16.24
C VAL A 178 -1.43 2.76 -17.24
N PHE A 179 -0.18 2.95 -16.85
CA PHE A 179 0.87 3.57 -17.64
C PHE A 179 1.96 2.55 -17.94
N LYS A 180 2.64 2.71 -19.07
CA LYS A 180 3.78 1.89 -19.49
C LYS A 180 4.94 2.78 -19.90
N THR A 181 6.13 2.45 -19.42
CA THR A 181 7.41 2.96 -19.94
C THR A 181 8.18 1.83 -20.61
N THR A 182 9.04 2.18 -21.57
CA THR A 182 10.02 1.27 -22.18
C THR A 182 11.45 1.82 -22.12
N ASP A 183 11.64 2.98 -21.50
CA ASP A 183 12.91 3.70 -21.34
C ASP A 183 13.29 3.90 -19.87
N GLY A 184 12.68 3.12 -18.98
CA GLY A 184 13.00 3.12 -17.56
C GLY A 184 12.45 4.34 -16.80
N GLY A 185 11.37 4.92 -17.30
CA GLY A 185 10.60 5.99 -16.64
C GLY A 185 10.94 7.39 -17.14
N THR A 186 11.71 7.54 -18.22
CA THR A 186 11.91 8.84 -18.86
C THR A 186 10.63 9.30 -19.55
N THR A 187 9.94 8.39 -20.22
CA THR A 187 8.62 8.65 -20.81
C THR A 187 7.62 7.56 -20.45
N TRP A 188 6.36 7.95 -20.35
CA TRP A 188 5.25 7.07 -20.03
C TRP A 188 4.11 7.24 -21.02
N ARG A 189 3.53 6.13 -21.46
CA ARG A 189 2.30 6.08 -22.24
C ARG A 189 1.18 5.52 -21.38
N ARG A 190 0.04 6.21 -21.31
CA ARG A 190 -1.18 5.64 -20.72
C ARG A 190 -1.71 4.54 -21.65
N VAL A 191 -1.75 3.31 -21.14
CA VAL A 191 -2.13 2.11 -21.89
C VAL A 191 -3.51 1.58 -21.52
N LEU A 192 -4.06 1.98 -20.37
CA LEU A 192 -5.44 1.71 -19.99
C LEU A 192 -6.02 2.92 -19.28
N PHE A 193 -7.14 3.43 -19.80
CA PHE A 193 -7.91 4.53 -19.24
C PHE A 193 -9.39 4.22 -19.44
N VAL A 194 -10.19 4.39 -18.39
CA VAL A 194 -11.64 4.14 -18.45
C VAL A 194 -12.39 5.47 -18.51
N ASP A 195 -12.20 6.31 -17.49
CA ASP A 195 -12.76 7.65 -17.38
C ASP A 195 -12.00 8.45 -16.31
N SER A 196 -12.40 9.70 -16.07
CA SER A 196 -11.76 10.59 -15.10
C SER A 196 -12.03 10.25 -13.62
N ASN A 197 -12.88 9.26 -13.32
CA ASN A 197 -13.27 8.85 -11.97
C ASN A 197 -12.69 7.46 -11.59
N THR A 198 -12.02 6.80 -12.53
CA THR A 198 -11.61 5.41 -12.43
C THR A 198 -10.11 5.29 -12.58
N GLY A 199 -9.47 4.78 -11.53
CA GLY A 199 -8.02 4.56 -11.49
C GLY A 199 -7.63 3.09 -11.52
N GLY A 200 -6.36 2.82 -11.79
CA GLY A 200 -5.79 1.48 -11.64
C GLY A 200 -5.49 1.22 -10.17
N VAL A 201 -5.94 0.07 -9.64
CA VAL A 201 -5.73 -0.29 -8.22
C VAL A 201 -4.87 -1.53 -8.05
N ASP A 202 -4.93 -2.49 -8.99
CA ASP A 202 -4.10 -3.69 -8.97
C ASP A 202 -3.63 -4.05 -10.39
N LEU A 203 -2.46 -4.69 -10.48
CA LEU A 203 -1.80 -5.02 -11.74
C LEU A 203 -0.88 -6.22 -11.56
N VAL A 204 -1.09 -7.26 -12.37
CA VAL A 204 -0.22 -8.44 -12.40
C VAL A 204 0.17 -8.80 -13.83
N LEU A 205 1.44 -9.18 -13.99
CA LEU A 205 2.05 -9.55 -15.26
C LEU A 205 2.48 -11.02 -15.22
N ASP A 206 2.21 -11.76 -16.30
CA ASP A 206 2.73 -13.11 -16.50
C ASP A 206 4.25 -13.05 -16.70
N GLN A 207 4.99 -13.62 -15.75
CA GLN A 207 6.45 -13.62 -15.77
C GLN A 207 7.03 -14.44 -16.94
N ALA A 208 6.31 -15.45 -17.43
CA ALA A 208 6.72 -16.23 -18.60
C ALA A 208 6.35 -15.53 -19.91
N HIS A 209 5.23 -14.78 -19.92
CA HIS A 209 4.72 -14.07 -21.09
C HIS A 209 4.37 -12.61 -20.74
N PRO A 210 5.35 -11.71 -20.59
CA PRO A 210 5.16 -10.34 -20.09
C PRO A 210 4.33 -9.40 -20.98
N ASN A 211 3.81 -9.88 -22.10
CA ASN A 211 2.77 -9.21 -22.88
C ASN A 211 1.35 -9.52 -22.37
N VAL A 212 1.21 -10.52 -21.50
CA VAL A 212 -0.05 -10.88 -20.84
C VAL A 212 -0.10 -10.22 -19.47
N LEU A 213 -1.06 -9.32 -19.28
CA LEU A 213 -1.27 -8.62 -18.01
C LEU A 213 -2.76 -8.61 -17.66
N TYR A 214 -3.03 -8.50 -16.36
CA TYR A 214 -4.35 -8.27 -15.81
C TYR A 214 -4.32 -6.99 -14.98
N ALA A 215 -5.29 -6.11 -15.19
CA ALA A 215 -5.38 -4.83 -14.50
C ALA A 215 -6.78 -4.66 -13.89
N ALA A 216 -6.82 -4.35 -12.60
CA ALA A 216 -8.04 -3.97 -11.89
C ALA A 216 -8.20 -2.45 -11.91
N MET A 217 -9.35 -1.99 -12.37
CA MET A 217 -9.74 -0.59 -12.40
C MET A 217 -10.84 -0.36 -11.36
N TRP A 218 -10.71 0.71 -10.58
CA TRP A 218 -11.61 1.04 -9.48
C TRP A 218 -12.14 2.47 -9.62
N GLN A 219 -13.46 2.59 -9.77
CA GLN A 219 -14.15 3.87 -9.70
C GLN A 219 -14.31 4.23 -8.22
N ALA A 220 -13.54 5.21 -7.75
CA ALA A 220 -13.60 5.64 -6.36
C ALA A 220 -13.24 7.11 -6.19
N GLN A 221 -13.89 7.72 -5.20
CA GLN A 221 -13.63 9.09 -4.79
C GLN A 221 -13.72 9.23 -3.28
N ARG A 222 -12.83 10.03 -2.71
CA ARG A 222 -12.82 10.37 -1.29
C ARG A 222 -13.10 11.86 -1.14
N VAL A 223 -13.98 12.19 -0.20
CA VAL A 223 -14.16 13.55 0.35
C VAL A 223 -14.13 13.44 1.88
N PRO A 224 -13.94 14.54 2.64
CA PRO A 224 -13.72 14.46 4.08
C PRO A 224 -14.78 13.68 4.87
N TRP A 225 -16.03 13.67 4.41
CA TRP A 225 -17.16 12.99 5.06
C TRP A 225 -17.65 11.71 4.34
N LYS A 226 -17.03 11.29 3.22
CA LYS A 226 -17.56 10.16 2.43
C LYS A 226 -16.50 9.48 1.57
N LEU A 227 -16.57 8.15 1.52
CA LEU A 227 -16.01 7.33 0.44
C LEU A 227 -17.13 6.94 -0.52
N THR A 228 -16.94 7.21 -1.81
CA THR A 228 -17.70 6.54 -2.88
C THR A 228 -16.82 5.42 -3.42
N SER A 229 -17.28 4.17 -3.29
CA SER A 229 -16.55 3.00 -3.77
C SER A 229 -17.42 2.18 -4.72
N GLY A 230 -16.97 2.09 -5.97
CA GLY A 230 -17.61 1.31 -7.02
C GLY A 230 -18.52 2.09 -7.94
N GLY A 231 -18.65 1.59 -9.16
CA GLY A 231 -19.40 2.21 -10.24
C GLY A 231 -19.17 1.52 -11.58
N PRO A 232 -19.81 2.00 -12.67
CA PRO A 232 -19.71 1.39 -14.00
C PRO A 232 -18.28 1.35 -14.56
N GLY A 233 -17.41 2.28 -14.13
CA GLY A 233 -16.00 2.32 -14.54
C GLY A 233 -15.16 1.17 -13.96
N SER A 234 -15.56 0.64 -12.80
CA SER A 234 -14.85 -0.49 -12.18
C SER A 234 -14.86 -1.74 -13.07
N GLY A 235 -13.80 -2.53 -12.99
CA GLY A 235 -13.72 -3.82 -13.67
C GLY A 235 -12.32 -4.41 -13.74
N LEU A 236 -12.27 -5.66 -14.18
CA LEU A 236 -11.03 -6.39 -14.39
C LEU A 236 -10.78 -6.52 -15.90
N TYR A 237 -9.57 -6.17 -16.32
CA TYR A 237 -9.17 -6.13 -17.72
C TYR A 237 -7.99 -7.05 -17.97
N LYS A 238 -7.89 -7.58 -19.19
CA LYS A 238 -6.75 -8.39 -19.65
C LYS A 238 -6.22 -7.87 -20.98
N THR A 239 -4.91 -7.87 -21.12
CA THR A 239 -4.20 -7.69 -22.39
C THR A 239 -3.36 -8.94 -22.68
N THR A 240 -3.06 -9.19 -23.96
CA THR A 240 -2.10 -10.20 -24.43
C THR A 240 -1.06 -9.63 -25.38
N ASP A 241 -1.02 -8.31 -25.54
CA ASP A 241 -0.14 -7.58 -26.46
C ASP A 241 0.63 -6.45 -25.76
N GLY A 242 0.85 -6.59 -24.45
CA GLY A 242 1.64 -5.65 -23.66
C GLY A 242 0.94 -4.30 -23.45
N GLY A 243 -0.39 -4.32 -23.42
CA GLY A 243 -1.26 -3.17 -23.15
C GLY A 243 -1.60 -2.32 -24.38
N ALA A 244 -1.47 -2.85 -25.60
CA ALA A 244 -1.96 -2.15 -26.78
C ALA A 244 -3.50 -2.25 -26.86
N HIS A 245 -4.05 -3.41 -26.52
CA HIS A 245 -5.49 -3.64 -26.42
C HIS A 245 -5.85 -4.33 -25.10
N TRP A 246 -7.02 -3.99 -24.58
CA TRP A 246 -7.55 -4.53 -23.32
C TRP A 246 -8.99 -5.02 -23.49
N SER A 247 -9.26 -6.22 -22.98
CA SER A 247 -10.60 -6.80 -22.89
C SER A 247 -11.10 -6.73 -21.46
N LYS A 248 -12.31 -6.20 -21.23
CA LYS A 248 -12.97 -6.21 -19.91
C LYS A 248 -13.45 -7.63 -19.59
N ILE A 249 -12.65 -8.39 -18.84
CA ILE A 249 -12.95 -9.81 -18.53
C ILE A 249 -13.89 -9.99 -17.34
N SER A 250 -14.18 -8.92 -16.59
CA SER A 250 -15.20 -8.96 -15.53
C SER A 250 -16.64 -9.04 -16.05
N THR A 251 -16.87 -8.95 -17.37
CA THR A 251 -18.18 -9.18 -17.99
C THR A 251 -18.36 -10.63 -18.46
N ASN A 252 -17.33 -11.46 -18.32
CA ASN A 252 -17.38 -12.83 -18.80
C ASN A 252 -18.23 -13.72 -17.88
N PRO A 253 -18.76 -14.85 -18.39
CA PRO A 253 -19.67 -15.71 -17.64
C PRO A 253 -19.11 -16.17 -16.29
N GLY A 254 -19.96 -16.11 -15.26
CA GLY A 254 -19.67 -16.60 -13.91
C GLY A 254 -18.94 -15.60 -12.99
N TYR A 255 -18.63 -14.39 -13.47
CA TYR A 255 -18.05 -13.34 -12.62
C TYR A 255 -19.13 -12.58 -11.83
N ALA A 256 -18.72 -11.79 -10.84
CA ALA A 256 -19.60 -10.92 -10.08
C ALA A 256 -20.38 -9.95 -10.99
N SER A 257 -21.66 -9.75 -10.69
CA SER A 257 -22.56 -8.85 -11.41
C SER A 257 -22.97 -7.63 -10.56
N GLY A 258 -23.56 -6.62 -11.21
CA GLY A 258 -23.95 -5.37 -10.58
C GLY A 258 -22.79 -4.39 -10.41
N THR A 259 -22.87 -3.52 -9.40
CA THR A 259 -21.82 -2.54 -9.11
C THR A 259 -20.58 -3.22 -8.56
N LEU A 260 -19.46 -3.08 -9.27
CA LEU A 260 -18.14 -3.55 -8.83
C LEU A 260 -17.38 -2.42 -8.13
N GLY A 261 -16.70 -2.75 -7.04
CA GLY A 261 -15.80 -1.86 -6.29
C GLY A 261 -14.32 -2.21 -6.49
N LYS A 262 -13.51 -2.17 -5.42
CA LYS A 262 -12.10 -2.59 -5.46
C LYS A 262 -12.01 -4.06 -5.88
N ILE A 263 -10.98 -4.39 -6.67
CA ILE A 263 -10.70 -5.74 -7.15
C ILE A 263 -9.21 -6.00 -6.93
N GLY A 264 -8.88 -7.14 -6.33
CA GLY A 264 -7.54 -7.70 -6.32
C GLY A 264 -7.45 -8.86 -7.31
N VAL A 265 -6.30 -9.04 -7.94
CA VAL A 265 -6.06 -10.09 -8.95
C VAL A 265 -4.69 -10.73 -8.75
N SER A 266 -4.65 -12.06 -8.88
CA SER A 266 -3.40 -12.82 -8.87
C SER A 266 -3.43 -13.92 -9.92
N ILE A 267 -2.25 -14.29 -10.42
CA ILE A 267 -2.07 -15.39 -11.36
C ILE A 267 -1.11 -16.41 -10.78
N VAL A 268 -1.33 -17.68 -11.09
CA VAL A 268 -0.41 -18.75 -10.70
C VAL A 268 0.73 -18.78 -11.72
N ALA A 269 1.97 -18.47 -11.32
CA ALA A 269 3.10 -18.41 -12.26
C ALA A 269 3.37 -19.73 -13.00
N SER A 270 3.19 -20.88 -12.32
CA SER A 270 3.33 -22.21 -12.94
C SER A 270 2.21 -22.57 -13.92
N ASN A 271 1.06 -21.89 -13.85
CA ASN A 271 -0.03 -22.00 -14.82
C ASN A 271 -0.81 -20.68 -14.93
N PRO A 272 -0.35 -19.72 -15.75
CA PRO A 272 -0.93 -18.37 -15.83
C PRO A 272 -2.37 -18.30 -16.39
N GLN A 273 -2.95 -19.44 -16.79
CA GLN A 273 -4.39 -19.53 -17.09
C GLN A 273 -5.24 -19.56 -15.82
N ILE A 274 -4.64 -19.92 -14.68
CA ILE A 274 -5.31 -19.91 -13.38
C ILE A 274 -5.18 -18.51 -12.78
N VAL A 275 -6.32 -17.85 -12.66
CA VAL A 275 -6.45 -16.47 -12.18
C VAL A 275 -7.38 -16.47 -10.98
N TYR A 276 -6.93 -15.90 -9.87
CA TYR A 276 -7.76 -15.61 -8.72
C TYR A 276 -8.13 -14.13 -8.71
N SER A 277 -9.36 -13.83 -8.34
CA SER A 277 -9.80 -12.46 -8.12
C SER A 277 -10.63 -12.37 -6.85
N ILE A 278 -10.34 -11.37 -6.03
CA ILE A 278 -11.16 -10.96 -4.90
C ILE A 278 -11.85 -9.64 -5.27
N VAL A 279 -13.17 -9.55 -5.09
CA VAL A 279 -13.97 -8.43 -5.62
C VAL A 279 -14.99 -7.91 -4.62
N GLN A 280 -15.01 -6.59 -4.46
CA GLN A 280 -16.09 -5.87 -3.81
C GLN A 280 -17.33 -5.84 -4.73
N ALA A 281 -18.41 -6.49 -4.33
CA ALA A 281 -19.71 -6.43 -4.98
C ALA A 281 -20.82 -6.92 -4.03
N ALA A 282 -22.09 -6.75 -4.43
CA ALA A 282 -23.23 -7.34 -3.70
C ALA A 282 -23.10 -8.87 -3.59
N ASN A 283 -22.63 -9.53 -4.66
CA ASN A 283 -22.18 -10.93 -4.67
C ASN A 283 -20.64 -11.00 -4.71
N GLY A 284 -19.98 -10.17 -3.91
CA GLY A 284 -18.52 -10.09 -3.81
C GLY A 284 -17.91 -11.24 -3.02
N GLY A 285 -16.60 -11.40 -3.12
CA GLY A 285 -15.84 -12.51 -2.55
C GLY A 285 -14.76 -12.97 -3.53
N ILE A 286 -14.37 -14.23 -3.46
CA ILE A 286 -13.28 -14.79 -4.28
C ILE A 286 -13.84 -15.57 -5.47
N TYR A 287 -13.27 -15.32 -6.64
CA TYR A 287 -13.54 -15.96 -7.91
C TYR A 287 -12.27 -16.58 -8.47
N ARG A 288 -12.42 -17.70 -9.18
CA ARG A 288 -11.33 -18.41 -9.87
C ARG A 288 -11.67 -18.59 -11.34
N SER A 289 -10.71 -18.32 -12.20
CA SER A 289 -10.72 -18.73 -13.61
C SER A 289 -9.61 -19.76 -13.83
N ASP A 290 -9.85 -20.75 -14.69
CA ASP A 290 -8.83 -21.73 -15.12
C ASP A 290 -8.51 -21.62 -16.62
N ASN A 291 -8.98 -20.56 -17.26
CA ASN A 291 -8.85 -20.35 -18.71
C ASN A 291 -8.49 -18.89 -19.05
N GLY A 292 -7.77 -18.23 -18.14
CA GLY A 292 -7.23 -16.90 -18.31
C GLY A 292 -8.29 -15.81 -18.34
N GLY A 293 -9.36 -15.97 -17.56
CA GLY A 293 -10.46 -15.01 -17.42
C GLY A 293 -11.59 -15.15 -18.43
N ARG A 294 -11.63 -16.20 -19.27
CA ARG A 294 -12.71 -16.42 -20.25
C ARG A 294 -14.02 -16.85 -19.59
N SER A 295 -13.94 -17.52 -18.45
CA SER A 295 -15.06 -17.81 -17.56
C SER A 295 -14.59 -17.91 -16.11
N TRP A 296 -15.50 -17.71 -15.18
CA TRP A 296 -15.21 -17.65 -13.76
C TRP A 296 -16.09 -18.60 -12.95
N ARG A 297 -15.58 -18.99 -11.79
CA ARG A 297 -16.30 -19.75 -10.77
C ARG A 297 -16.25 -18.95 -9.48
N TYR A 298 -17.40 -18.79 -8.84
CA TYR A 298 -17.47 -18.22 -7.50
C TYR A 298 -17.02 -19.28 -6.49
N VAL A 299 -15.95 -19.03 -5.75
CA VAL A 299 -15.31 -20.06 -4.91
C VAL A 299 -15.49 -19.83 -3.42
N ASN A 300 -15.60 -18.58 -2.96
CA ASN A 300 -15.78 -18.27 -1.55
C ASN A 300 -16.49 -16.93 -1.35
N ASN A 301 -17.45 -16.90 -0.41
CA ASN A 301 -18.32 -15.76 -0.12
C ASN A 301 -18.27 -15.29 1.34
N GLU A 302 -17.28 -15.77 2.12
CA GLU A 302 -17.18 -15.49 3.55
C GLU A 302 -17.05 -13.98 3.80
N MET A 303 -17.67 -13.51 4.89
CA MET A 303 -17.74 -12.07 5.21
C MET A 303 -16.37 -11.43 5.37
N LYS A 304 -15.38 -12.16 5.91
CA LYS A 304 -14.01 -11.67 6.08
C LYS A 304 -13.43 -11.14 4.77
N PHE A 305 -13.58 -11.85 3.65
CA PHE A 305 -13.07 -11.42 2.33
C PHE A 305 -13.90 -10.32 1.64
N ARG A 306 -14.88 -9.77 2.35
CA ARG A 306 -15.83 -8.77 1.86
C ARG A 306 -15.92 -7.57 2.78
N GLN A 307 -15.36 -7.67 3.97
CA GLN A 307 -15.35 -6.59 4.94
C GLN A 307 -14.38 -5.50 4.49
N ARG A 308 -14.69 -4.25 4.81
CA ARG A 308 -13.82 -3.08 4.61
C ARG A 308 -13.07 -3.09 3.27
N ALA A 309 -13.76 -3.44 2.18
CA ALA A 309 -13.14 -3.80 0.90
C ALA A 309 -12.22 -2.74 0.27
N PHE A 310 -12.35 -1.47 0.64
CA PHE A 310 -11.40 -0.44 0.19
C PHE A 310 -9.97 -0.66 0.70
N TYR A 311 -9.80 -1.45 1.76
CA TYR A 311 -8.54 -1.73 2.46
C TYR A 311 -8.00 -3.11 2.03
N TYR A 312 -8.63 -4.23 2.43
CA TYR A 312 -8.03 -5.59 2.30
C TYR A 312 -8.31 -6.38 1.00
N THR A 313 -8.91 -5.79 -0.03
CA THR A 313 -9.24 -6.54 -1.26
C THR A 313 -7.98 -6.85 -2.09
N ALA A 314 -7.20 -7.81 -1.62
CA ALA A 314 -5.95 -8.33 -2.19
C ALA A 314 -5.90 -9.86 -2.06
N ILE A 315 -5.29 -10.52 -3.04
CA ILE A 315 -5.13 -11.98 -3.06
C ILE A 315 -3.82 -12.32 -3.73
N PHE A 316 -3.12 -13.33 -3.23
CA PHE A 316 -1.79 -13.72 -3.70
C PHE A 316 -1.74 -15.22 -3.92
N ALA A 317 -1.58 -15.66 -5.17
CA ALA A 317 -1.45 -17.06 -5.50
C ALA A 317 -0.01 -17.55 -5.30
N ASP A 318 0.15 -18.75 -4.75
CA ASP A 318 1.45 -19.41 -4.71
C ASP A 318 1.94 -19.63 -6.15
N PRO A 319 3.17 -19.21 -6.49
CA PRO A 319 3.66 -19.26 -7.87
C PRO A 319 3.93 -20.68 -8.37
N LYS A 320 4.04 -21.67 -7.48
CA LYS A 320 4.33 -23.07 -7.82
C LYS A 320 3.10 -23.97 -7.68
N ASN A 321 2.16 -23.65 -6.78
CA ASN A 321 0.99 -24.46 -6.50
C ASN A 321 -0.33 -23.70 -6.74
N ALA A 322 -1.04 -24.09 -7.80
CA ALA A 322 -2.28 -23.43 -8.21
C ALA A 322 -3.45 -23.47 -7.21
N ASN A 323 -3.40 -24.34 -6.20
CA ASN A 323 -4.44 -24.43 -5.18
C ASN A 323 -4.11 -23.66 -3.90
N VAL A 324 -2.88 -23.13 -3.78
CA VAL A 324 -2.48 -22.35 -2.61
C VAL A 324 -2.65 -20.87 -2.92
N VAL A 325 -3.41 -20.18 -2.08
CA VAL A 325 -3.58 -18.72 -2.15
C VAL A 325 -3.57 -18.13 -0.74
N TYR A 326 -3.22 -16.85 -0.67
CA TYR A 326 -3.17 -16.06 0.54
C TYR A 326 -4.04 -14.80 0.37
N ALA A 327 -4.74 -14.41 1.43
CA ALA A 327 -5.58 -13.23 1.49
C ALA A 327 -5.31 -12.51 2.81
N PRO A 328 -4.53 -11.41 2.80
CA PRO A 328 -4.36 -10.51 3.94
C PRO A 328 -5.69 -9.88 4.35
N GLU A 329 -5.98 -9.83 5.65
CA GLU A 329 -7.22 -9.33 6.24
C GLU A 329 -6.98 -8.66 7.61
N VAL A 330 -8.05 -8.15 8.24
CA VAL A 330 -8.03 -7.45 9.55
C VAL A 330 -7.27 -8.21 10.64
N ASP A 331 -7.44 -9.53 10.74
CA ASP A 331 -6.96 -10.35 11.86
C ASP A 331 -5.72 -11.19 11.51
N GLY A 332 -5.16 -11.03 10.32
CA GLY A 332 -3.94 -11.71 9.88
C GLY A 332 -3.97 -12.10 8.40
N VAL A 333 -3.21 -13.14 8.04
CA VAL A 333 -3.16 -13.65 6.66
C VAL A 333 -3.90 -14.98 6.56
N TYR A 334 -4.96 -15.03 5.77
CA TYR A 334 -5.66 -16.28 5.49
C TYR A 334 -4.96 -17.05 4.38
N ARG A 335 -4.67 -18.33 4.62
CA ARG A 335 -4.09 -19.24 3.64
C ARG A 335 -5.05 -20.37 3.27
N SER A 336 -5.26 -20.57 1.98
CA SER A 336 -5.98 -21.73 1.44
C SER A 336 -5.01 -22.71 0.77
N LYS A 337 -5.38 -23.99 0.73
CA LYS A 337 -4.66 -25.06 0.01
C LYS A 337 -5.54 -25.82 -0.98
N ASP A 338 -6.80 -25.40 -1.16
CA ASP A 338 -7.83 -26.09 -1.94
C ASP A 338 -8.46 -25.22 -3.03
N GLY A 339 -7.72 -24.19 -3.45
CA GLY A 339 -8.13 -23.25 -4.48
C GLY A 339 -9.12 -22.22 -3.97
N ALA A 340 -8.82 -21.64 -2.81
CA ALA A 340 -9.58 -20.59 -2.13
C ALA A 340 -10.97 -21.03 -1.62
N LYS A 341 -11.23 -22.33 -1.42
CA LYS A 341 -12.53 -22.79 -0.91
C LYS A 341 -12.58 -22.69 0.62
N THR A 342 -11.53 -23.19 1.28
CA THR A 342 -11.37 -23.10 2.74
C THR A 342 -10.04 -22.44 3.08
N PHE A 343 -9.99 -21.78 4.24
CA PHE A 343 -8.84 -21.02 4.70
C PHE A 343 -8.50 -21.33 6.16
N THR A 344 -7.21 -21.27 6.46
CA THR A 344 -6.66 -21.27 7.82
C THR A 344 -5.98 -19.93 8.06
N LEU A 345 -6.18 -19.35 9.24
CA LEU A 345 -5.54 -18.10 9.63
C LEU A 345 -4.08 -18.33 10.00
N LEU A 346 -3.20 -17.46 9.53
CA LEU A 346 -1.81 -17.31 9.94
C LEU A 346 -1.71 -16.04 10.78
N HIS A 347 -0.86 -16.09 11.81
CA HIS A 347 -0.73 -15.03 12.81
C HIS A 347 0.63 -14.34 12.69
N PRO A 348 0.79 -13.34 11.80
CA PRO A 348 1.89 -12.40 11.94
C PRO A 348 1.79 -11.63 13.27
N PRO A 349 2.86 -10.95 13.71
CA PRO A 349 2.90 -10.23 14.98
C PRO A 349 1.82 -9.15 15.13
N HIS A 350 1.37 -8.56 14.01
CA HIS A 350 0.33 -7.54 13.97
C HIS A 350 -0.87 -7.96 13.11
N GLY A 351 -2.01 -7.29 13.30
CA GLY A 351 -3.20 -7.40 12.45
C GLY A 351 -3.21 -6.35 11.33
N ASP A 352 -4.34 -6.21 10.65
CA ASP A 352 -4.51 -5.29 9.51
C ASP A 352 -3.47 -5.54 8.39
N CYS A 353 -3.42 -6.77 7.89
CA CYS A 353 -2.49 -7.18 6.85
C CYS A 353 -2.94 -6.68 5.47
N HIS A 354 -2.06 -6.02 4.71
CA HIS A 354 -2.43 -5.37 3.43
C HIS A 354 -1.81 -6.05 2.21
N ILE A 355 -0.58 -6.53 2.35
CA ILE A 355 0.20 -6.98 1.20
C ILE A 355 1.07 -8.18 1.55
N LEU A 356 1.24 -9.06 0.56
CA LEU A 356 2.12 -10.21 0.67
C LEU A 356 3.01 -10.30 -0.57
N TRP A 357 4.27 -10.64 -0.34
CA TRP A 357 5.18 -11.11 -1.38
C TRP A 357 5.57 -12.55 -1.06
N ILE A 358 5.49 -13.42 -2.07
CA ILE A 358 5.85 -14.84 -1.98
C ILE A 358 7.08 -15.02 -2.84
N ASN A 359 8.17 -15.55 -2.29
CA ASN A 359 9.37 -15.79 -3.09
C ASN A 359 9.08 -16.87 -4.17
N PRO A 360 9.20 -16.55 -5.47
CA PRO A 360 8.90 -17.51 -6.53
C PRO A 360 9.91 -18.67 -6.62
N ASN A 361 11.11 -18.51 -6.07
CA ASN A 361 12.12 -19.56 -6.02
C ASN A 361 11.97 -20.46 -4.80
N ASP A 362 11.45 -19.96 -3.68
CA ASP A 362 11.18 -20.71 -2.45
C ASP A 362 9.90 -20.22 -1.76
N THR A 363 8.77 -20.88 -2.01
CA THR A 363 7.45 -20.41 -1.57
C THR A 363 7.20 -20.55 -0.07
N ARG A 364 8.20 -21.04 0.69
CA ARG A 364 8.20 -20.95 2.15
C ARG A 364 8.51 -19.55 2.66
N ILE A 365 9.19 -18.74 1.84
CA ILE A 365 9.58 -17.37 2.19
C ILE A 365 8.46 -16.40 1.82
N LEU A 366 7.93 -15.76 2.85
CA LEU A 366 6.88 -14.75 2.76
C LEU A 366 7.42 -13.43 3.33
N LEU A 367 7.10 -12.33 2.67
CA LEU A 367 7.23 -10.98 3.21
C LEU A 367 5.85 -10.37 3.26
N GLU A 368 5.42 -10.01 4.45
CA GLU A 368 4.10 -9.47 4.75
C GLU A 368 4.26 -8.01 5.18
N GLY A 369 3.25 -7.18 4.89
CA GLY A 369 3.17 -5.80 5.35
C GLY A 369 1.78 -5.47 5.86
N ASP A 370 1.74 -4.90 7.06
CA ASP A 370 0.54 -4.64 7.85
C ASP A 370 0.58 -3.22 8.48
N ASP A 371 -0.36 -2.90 9.39
CA ASP A 371 -0.37 -1.61 10.12
C ASP A 371 0.79 -1.47 11.15
N GLY A 372 1.45 -2.57 11.53
CA GLY A 372 2.54 -2.64 12.50
C GLY A 372 3.94 -2.75 11.91
N GLY A 373 4.09 -2.96 10.59
CA GLY A 373 5.38 -2.97 9.90
C GLY A 373 5.46 -3.99 8.78
N ALA A 374 6.67 -4.45 8.49
CA ALA A 374 6.89 -5.58 7.58
C ALA A 374 7.50 -6.79 8.30
N THR A 375 6.95 -7.98 8.08
CA THR A 375 7.42 -9.20 8.73
C THR A 375 7.75 -10.30 7.73
N VAL A 376 8.76 -11.12 8.07
CA VAL A 376 9.26 -12.18 7.19
C VAL A 376 9.00 -13.53 7.82
N SER A 377 8.45 -14.46 7.05
CA SER A 377 8.40 -15.87 7.39
C SER A 377 9.28 -16.68 6.45
N VAL A 378 9.92 -17.74 6.97
CA VAL A 378 10.74 -18.69 6.18
C VAL A 378 10.18 -20.11 6.21
N ASP A 379 8.99 -20.30 6.78
CA ASP A 379 8.34 -21.60 6.98
C ASP A 379 6.85 -21.59 6.61
N THR A 380 6.50 -20.74 5.64
CA THR A 380 5.15 -20.61 5.09
C THR A 380 4.14 -20.01 6.08
N GLY A 381 4.60 -19.09 6.93
CA GLY A 381 3.81 -18.30 7.86
C GLY A 381 3.51 -19.00 9.20
N GLN A 382 4.31 -20.00 9.59
CA GLN A 382 4.19 -20.60 10.92
C GLN A 382 4.89 -19.72 11.97
N HIS A 383 6.03 -19.14 11.60
CA HIS A 383 6.75 -18.16 12.42
C HIS A 383 7.12 -16.94 11.57
N TRP A 384 7.23 -15.80 12.24
CA TRP A 384 7.47 -14.48 11.64
C TRP A 384 8.57 -13.75 12.39
N SER A 385 9.34 -12.91 11.68
CA SER A 385 10.21 -11.91 12.31
C SER A 385 9.39 -10.90 13.10
N HIS A 386 10.02 -10.21 14.05
CA HIS A 386 9.36 -9.18 14.84
C HIS A 386 9.16 -7.88 14.05
N ASP A 387 8.24 -7.04 14.54
CA ASP A 387 7.88 -5.70 14.07
C ASP A 387 8.29 -4.58 15.06
N ASP A 388 8.83 -4.95 16.22
CA ASP A 388 9.40 -4.06 17.26
C ASP A 388 10.87 -3.67 17.01
N ASN A 389 11.30 -3.73 15.74
CA ASN A 389 12.64 -3.41 15.25
C ASN A 389 12.67 -2.32 14.16
N GLN A 390 11.55 -1.62 13.90
CA GLN A 390 11.40 -0.70 12.77
C GLN A 390 11.01 0.69 13.30
N PRO A 391 11.82 1.75 13.17
CA PRO A 391 11.45 3.06 13.69
C PRO A 391 10.53 3.80 12.71
N THR A 392 9.36 3.22 12.41
CA THR A 392 8.38 3.71 11.43
C THR A 392 6.99 3.95 12.00
N GLY A 393 6.83 3.85 13.32
CA GLY A 393 5.57 4.01 14.02
C GLY A 393 4.83 5.33 13.70
N GLN A 394 3.52 5.23 13.57
CA GLN A 394 2.63 6.36 13.28
C GLN A 394 1.99 6.83 14.58
N TYR A 395 2.36 8.04 15.03
CA TYR A 395 1.86 8.64 16.27
C TYR A 395 0.76 9.67 15.98
N TYR A 396 -0.38 9.52 16.65
CA TYR A 396 -1.46 10.51 16.61
C TYR A 396 -1.17 11.72 17.49
N HIS A 397 -0.52 11.49 18.64
CA HIS A 397 -0.21 12.50 19.64
C HIS A 397 1.16 12.24 20.25
N VAL A 398 1.89 13.33 20.57
CA VAL A 398 3.16 13.28 21.31
C VAL A 398 3.07 14.23 22.50
N LEU A 399 3.52 13.76 23.67
CA LEU A 399 3.50 14.49 24.94
C LEU A 399 4.86 14.37 25.63
N LEU A 400 5.22 15.39 26.40
CA LEU A 400 6.38 15.41 27.29
C LEU A 400 5.88 15.54 28.73
N ASP A 401 6.52 14.86 29.68
CA ASP A 401 6.33 15.16 31.10
C ASP A 401 7.24 16.32 31.56
N ASP A 402 7.11 16.66 32.84
CA ASP A 402 7.89 17.69 33.53
C ASP A 402 9.05 17.12 34.36
N GLN A 403 9.43 15.85 34.15
CA GLN A 403 10.53 15.21 34.88
C GLN A 403 11.91 15.58 34.30
N PHE A 404 12.99 15.29 35.05
CA PHE A 404 14.36 15.42 34.57
C PHE A 404 15.20 14.16 34.84
N PRO A 405 15.63 13.41 33.81
CA PRO A 405 15.29 13.62 32.39
C PRO A 405 13.79 13.42 32.12
N PHE A 406 13.24 14.17 31.17
CA PHE A 406 11.83 14.05 30.78
C PHE A 406 11.59 12.75 30.02
N HIS A 407 10.37 12.23 30.07
CA HIS A 407 9.90 11.16 29.22
C HIS A 407 9.13 11.70 28.01
N VAL A 408 9.20 10.95 26.91
CA VAL A 408 8.40 11.21 25.70
C VAL A 408 7.35 10.13 25.59
N TYR A 409 6.09 10.54 25.48
CA TYR A 409 4.96 9.66 25.32
C TYR A 409 4.35 9.85 23.93
N GLY A 410 3.93 8.76 23.31
CA GLY A 410 3.24 8.78 22.05
C GLY A 410 2.04 7.84 22.05
N ALA A 411 0.90 8.30 21.56
CA ALA A 411 -0.22 7.41 21.23
C ALA A 411 -0.05 6.98 19.77
N ALA A 412 0.20 5.70 19.54
CA ALA A 412 0.44 5.13 18.21
C ALA A 412 -0.84 4.51 17.61
N GLN A 413 -0.82 4.33 16.28
CA GLN A 413 -1.83 3.59 15.51
C GLN A 413 -1.90 2.13 15.90
#